data_AF-A0A1G4PZG2-F1
#
_entry.id   AF-A0A1G4PZG2-F1
#
_cell.length_a   1.000
_cell.length_b   1.000
_cell.length_c   1.000
_cell.angle_alpha   90.00
_cell.angle_beta   90.00
_cell.angle_gamma   90.00
#
_symmetry.space_group_name_H-M   'P 1'
#
loop_
_entity.id
_entity.type
_entity.pdbx_description
1 polymer ?
#
loop_
_entity_poly.entity_id
_entity_poly.type
_entity_poly.pdbx_seq_one_letter_code
_entity_poly.pdbx_strand_id
1 'polypeptide(L)'
;MTAHRREGGWFTASRWLARRRRCYEILERDAAHDRTASRVELGLIALIVLNVIVAVLETVPSLYLRDYVAFLVFERLSLLVFASEYALRIWVAPENPRYRGVSPLRARLHYARTAVAIVDLIAWLPFVVSALFGVNLVTLAIFRLLRFIKLVRYSPGMQSLLEVLHRESQSLMACFWLLSAAVLIAASAMYVAEGHIQPEHLGSIPAAMWWAMATVTTVGYGDVYPLTVAGRIIASLTMVTGIVMIALPVGIIATSFVDVIKRRDFVITWGMVARVPLFADLDAAGIGEIHKMLSAHTAQPGEVIARRGEVARSMYFIASGEVELELDDGLHLLGEGQFFGEMALLHSARRAATARAHTRCMLLMLEADALADVIRRHPEIGKRIHAMARDDEGPHPVRRSADIADDELSVGPGGAAT
;
A
#
# COMPACT_ATOMS: atom_id res chain seq x y z
N MET A 1 55.19 0.31 18.30
CA MET A 1 54.36 1.42 18.82
C MET A 1 52.91 1.14 18.49
N THR A 2 52.23 0.55 19.47
CA THR A 2 50.85 0.07 19.47
C THR A 2 49.87 1.24 19.56
N ALA A 3 49.01 1.41 18.55
CA ALA A 3 47.84 2.28 18.63
C ALA A 3 46.58 1.42 18.64
N HIS A 4 46.21 0.97 19.84
CA HIS A 4 44.89 0.45 20.16
C HIS A 4 43.87 1.58 19.92
N ARG A 5 43.20 1.58 18.77
CA ARG A 5 42.04 2.44 18.54
C ARG A 5 40.85 1.77 19.23
N ARG A 6 40.46 2.37 20.35
CA ARG A 6 39.35 1.99 21.21
C ARG A 6 38.08 1.73 20.39
N GLU A 7 37.60 0.50 20.42
CA GLU A 7 36.21 0.17 20.18
C GLU A 7 35.38 0.86 21.27
N GLY A 8 34.71 1.96 20.90
CA GLY A 8 33.73 2.61 21.75
C GLY A 8 32.49 1.72 21.83
N GLY A 9 32.29 1.11 23.01
CA GLY A 9 31.10 0.32 23.31
C GLY A 9 29.82 1.13 23.09
N TRP A 10 28.97 0.63 22.20
CA TRP A 10 27.63 1.16 21.89
C TRP A 10 26.63 0.73 22.98
N PHE A 11 26.83 1.16 24.24
CA PHE A 11 25.95 0.77 25.34
C PHE A 11 24.71 1.68 25.46
N THR A 12 23.55 1.02 25.32
CA THR A 12 22.21 1.40 25.80
C THR A 12 21.52 2.59 25.12
N ALA A 13 20.74 2.30 24.09
CA ALA A 13 19.56 3.13 23.85
C ALA A 13 18.74 3.15 25.16
N SER A 14 18.54 4.33 25.74
CA SER A 14 17.74 4.47 26.96
C SER A 14 16.40 3.75 26.77
N ARG A 15 15.85 3.13 27.83
CA ARG A 15 14.54 2.45 27.77
C ARG A 15 13.46 3.33 27.13
N TRP A 16 13.61 4.65 27.24
CA TRP A 16 12.79 5.66 26.59
C TRP A 16 12.91 5.67 25.06
N LEU A 17 14.14 5.69 24.51
CA LEU A 17 14.39 5.62 23.06
C LEU A 17 13.86 4.31 22.46
N ALA A 18 14.08 3.19 23.15
CA ALA A 18 13.57 1.88 22.72
C ALA A 18 12.04 1.85 22.65
N ARG A 19 11.34 2.40 23.66
CA ARG A 19 9.87 2.49 23.67
C ARG A 19 9.33 3.39 22.57
N ARG A 20 9.97 4.53 22.32
CA ARG A 20 9.59 5.45 21.26
C ARG A 20 9.77 4.83 19.87
N ARG A 21 10.88 4.13 19.65
CA ARG A 21 11.13 3.38 18.42
C ARG A 21 10.13 2.26 18.22
N ARG A 22 9.74 1.54 19.28
CA ARG A 22 8.66 0.55 19.22
C ARG A 22 7.32 1.17 18.85
N CYS A 23 6.98 2.33 19.41
CA CYS A 23 5.76 3.06 19.04
C CYS A 23 5.80 3.53 17.59
N TYR A 24 6.96 3.98 17.10
CA TYR A 24 7.15 4.31 15.69
C TYR A 24 6.89 3.09 14.80
N GLU A 25 7.45 1.93 15.14
CA GLU A 25 7.23 0.69 14.39
C GLU A 25 5.76 0.27 14.34
N ILE A 26 5.03 0.44 15.44
CA ILE A 26 3.59 0.11 15.50
C ILE A 26 2.73 1.10 14.69
N LEU A 27 3.10 2.38 14.65
CA LEU A 27 2.26 3.45 14.08
C LEU A 27 2.58 3.82 12.62
N GLU A 28 3.81 3.58 12.15
CA GLU A 28 4.29 4.02 10.83
C GLU A 28 4.86 2.89 9.95
N ARG A 29 5.24 1.73 10.51
CA ARG A 29 5.88 0.65 9.73
C ARG A 29 4.85 -0.37 9.30
N ASP A 30 4.99 -0.90 8.08
CA ASP A 30 4.05 -1.85 7.47
C ASP A 30 3.63 -2.95 8.45
N ALA A 31 2.32 -3.08 8.68
CA ALA A 31 1.71 -4.10 9.52
C ALA A 31 1.97 -5.55 9.05
N ALA A 32 2.68 -5.73 7.93
CA ALA A 32 3.00 -7.02 7.33
C ALA A 32 3.83 -7.93 8.24
N HIS A 33 4.69 -7.37 9.11
CA HIS A 33 5.58 -8.15 9.99
C HIS A 33 5.20 -8.11 11.48
N ASP A 34 4.29 -7.24 11.91
CA ASP A 34 3.92 -7.08 13.33
C ASP A 34 2.41 -7.20 13.58
N ARG A 35 2.02 -8.27 14.30
CA ARG A 35 0.62 -8.53 14.69
C ARG A 35 0.02 -7.42 15.54
N THR A 36 0.83 -6.72 16.34
CA THR A 36 0.38 -5.62 17.20
C THR A 36 0.04 -4.39 16.36
N ALA A 37 0.90 -4.07 15.38
CA ALA A 37 0.67 -2.98 14.43
C ALA A 37 -0.62 -3.23 13.64
N SER A 38 -0.80 -4.45 13.13
CA SER A 38 -2.02 -4.83 12.39
C SER A 38 -3.30 -4.68 13.22
N ARG A 39 -3.30 -5.05 14.51
CA ARG A 39 -4.46 -4.87 15.40
C ARG A 39 -4.77 -3.40 15.68
N VAL A 40 -3.74 -2.60 15.91
CA VAL A 40 -3.90 -1.14 16.13
C VAL A 40 -4.48 -0.49 14.87
N GLU A 41 -3.94 -0.84 13.71
CA GLU A 41 -4.41 -0.37 12.41
C GLU A 41 -5.88 -0.75 12.17
N LEU A 42 -6.22 -2.03 12.32
CA LEU A 42 -7.58 -2.53 12.18
C LEU A 42 -8.54 -1.84 13.16
N GLY A 43 -8.11 -1.63 14.41
CA GLY A 43 -8.88 -0.92 15.43
C GLY A 43 -9.14 0.54 15.06
N LEU A 44 -8.14 1.24 14.52
CA LEU A 44 -8.29 2.64 14.07
C LEU A 44 -9.20 2.74 12.84
N ILE A 45 -9.07 1.82 11.87
CA ILE A 45 -9.97 1.74 10.72
C ILE A 45 -11.41 1.50 11.17
N ALA A 46 -11.64 0.51 12.04
CA ALA A 46 -12.96 0.20 12.58
C ALA A 46 -13.57 1.39 13.32
N LEU A 47 -12.75 2.11 14.11
CA LEU A 47 -13.18 3.32 14.79
C LEU A 47 -13.57 4.43 13.80
N ILE A 48 -12.81 4.64 12.73
CA ILE A 48 -13.14 5.62 11.69
C ILE A 48 -14.47 5.29 11.01
N VAL A 49 -14.64 4.04 10.57
CA VAL A 49 -15.89 3.58 9.94
C VAL A 49 -17.07 3.76 10.88
N LEU A 50 -16.93 3.34 12.14
CA LEU A 50 -17.97 3.51 13.15
C LEU A 50 -18.27 5.00 13.41
N ASN A 51 -17.27 5.88 13.38
CA ASN A 51 -17.47 7.33 13.49
C ASN A 51 -18.30 7.90 12.35
N VAL A 52 -18.07 7.43 11.12
CA VAL A 52 -18.85 7.88 9.96
C VAL A 52 -20.30 7.39 10.08
N ILE A 53 -20.51 6.13 10.44
CA ILE A 53 -21.85 5.58 10.67
C ILE A 53 -22.58 6.38 11.75
N VAL A 54 -21.93 6.60 12.89
CA VAL A 54 -22.50 7.36 14.00
C VAL A 54 -22.81 8.80 13.59
N ALA A 55 -21.92 9.46 12.84
CA ALA A 55 -22.15 10.82 12.35
C ALA A 55 -23.35 10.90 11.39
N VAL A 56 -23.56 9.87 10.56
CA VAL A 56 -24.75 9.79 9.69
C VAL A 56 -26.01 9.56 10.53
N LEU A 57 -25.99 8.64 11.49
CA LEU A 57 -27.15 8.38 12.37
C LEU A 57 -27.54 9.58 13.23
N GLU A 58 -26.55 10.37 13.66
CA GLU A 58 -26.75 11.59 14.42
C GLU A 58 -27.56 12.65 13.64
N THR A 59 -27.52 12.62 12.30
CA THR A 59 -28.33 13.53 11.47
C THR A 59 -29.83 13.23 11.50
N VAL A 60 -30.23 12.05 12.00
CA VAL A 60 -31.64 11.65 12.11
C VAL A 60 -32.20 12.12 13.46
N PRO A 61 -33.12 13.10 13.49
CA PRO A 61 -33.56 13.72 14.74
C PRO A 61 -34.18 12.74 15.75
N SER A 62 -34.92 11.74 15.26
CA SER A 62 -35.57 10.73 16.11
C SER A 62 -34.57 9.82 16.83
N LEU A 63 -33.43 9.51 16.20
CA LEU A 63 -32.37 8.72 16.82
C LEU A 63 -31.54 9.57 17.77
N TYR A 64 -31.18 10.78 17.34
CA TYR A 64 -30.42 11.72 18.16
C TYR A 64 -31.09 12.02 19.50
N LEU A 65 -32.40 12.33 19.48
CA LEU A 65 -33.14 12.66 20.70
C LEU A 65 -33.32 11.45 21.62
N ARG A 66 -33.37 10.22 21.07
CA ARG A 66 -33.51 8.99 21.85
C ARG A 66 -32.22 8.61 22.56
N ASP A 67 -31.10 8.63 21.85
CA ASP A 67 -29.82 8.08 22.30
C ASP A 67 -28.72 9.15 22.45
N TYR A 68 -29.11 10.41 22.72
CA TYR A 68 -28.22 11.58 22.80
C TYR A 68 -26.94 11.34 23.63
N VAL A 69 -27.09 10.73 24.80
CA VAL A 69 -25.95 10.45 25.70
C VAL A 69 -24.97 9.46 25.08
N ALA A 70 -25.45 8.43 24.39
CA ALA A 70 -24.59 7.44 23.73
C ALA A 70 -23.78 8.10 22.60
N PHE A 71 -24.42 8.95 21.79
CA PHE A 71 -23.76 9.73 20.75
C PHE A 71 -22.66 10.62 21.32
N LEU A 72 -22.97 11.37 22.39
CA LEU A 72 -22.02 12.27 23.04
C LEU A 72 -20.83 11.54 23.65
N VAL A 73 -21.08 10.41 24.34
CA VAL A 73 -20.01 9.59 24.95
C VAL A 73 -19.12 9.00 23.86
N PHE A 74 -19.72 8.42 22.82
CA PHE A 74 -18.98 7.85 21.70
C PHE A 74 -18.11 8.90 21.01
N GLU A 75 -18.65 10.09 20.73
CA GLU A 75 -17.90 11.18 20.11
C GLU A 75 -16.69 11.59 20.96
N ARG A 76 -16.86 11.74 22.28
CA ARG A 76 -15.76 12.14 23.16
C ARG A 76 -14.68 11.08 23.25
N LEU A 77 -15.08 9.80 23.33
CA LEU A 77 -14.13 8.68 23.37
C LEU A 77 -13.36 8.56 22.06
N SER A 78 -14.04 8.62 20.91
CA SER A 78 -13.37 8.51 19.62
C SER A 78 -12.46 9.70 19.35
N LEU A 79 -12.87 10.90 19.75
CA LEU A 79 -12.03 12.09 19.68
C LEU A 79 -10.77 11.97 20.51
N LEU A 80 -10.88 11.47 21.75
CA LEU A 80 -9.72 11.24 22.60
C LEU A 80 -8.74 10.26 21.94
N VAL A 81 -9.25 9.20 21.30
CA VAL A 81 -8.40 8.25 20.57
C VAL A 81 -7.70 8.92 19.39
N PHE A 82 -8.40 9.67 18.54
CA PHE A 82 -7.79 10.37 17.40
C PHE A 82 -6.81 11.47 17.80
N ALA A 83 -7.11 12.21 18.87
CA ALA A 83 -6.20 13.20 19.44
C ALA A 83 -4.92 12.53 19.97
N SER A 84 -5.07 11.41 20.68
CA SER A 84 -3.95 10.62 21.20
C SER A 84 -3.10 10.06 20.06
N GLU A 85 -3.73 9.50 19.04
CA GLU A 85 -3.07 8.99 17.82
C GLU A 85 -2.25 10.10 17.14
N TYR A 86 -2.82 11.28 16.92
CA TYR A 86 -2.12 12.40 16.30
C TYR A 86 -0.94 12.87 17.14
N ALA A 87 -1.12 13.02 18.46
CA ALA A 87 -0.07 13.40 19.39
C ALA A 87 1.07 12.37 19.41
N LEU A 88 0.74 11.08 19.44
CA LEU A 88 1.72 9.99 19.38
C LEU A 88 2.51 10.02 18.07
N ARG A 89 1.86 10.26 16.93
CA ARG A 89 2.53 10.38 15.62
C ARG A 89 3.51 11.55 15.57
N ILE A 90 3.12 12.72 16.05
CA ILE A 90 4.05 13.86 16.20
C ILE A 90 5.19 13.46 17.13
N TRP A 91 4.90 12.79 18.24
CA TRP A 91 5.91 12.41 19.21
C TRP A 91 6.96 11.44 18.63
N VAL A 92 6.55 10.47 17.81
CA VAL A 92 7.45 9.50 17.17
C VAL A 92 8.10 9.99 15.88
N ALA A 93 7.62 11.08 15.27
CA ALA A 93 8.09 11.57 13.96
C ALA A 93 9.63 11.69 13.80
N PRO A 94 10.40 12.15 14.80
CA PRO A 94 11.88 12.19 14.69
C PRO A 94 12.59 10.83 14.52
N GLU A 95 11.91 9.70 14.76
CA GLU A 95 12.45 8.36 14.47
C GLU A 95 12.32 8.00 12.98
N ASN A 96 11.56 8.77 12.20
CA ASN A 96 11.38 8.51 10.77
C ASN A 96 12.73 8.71 10.02
N PRO A 97 13.18 7.72 9.23
CA PRO A 97 14.43 7.82 8.47
C PRO A 97 14.55 9.07 7.59
N ARG A 98 13.43 9.63 7.12
CA ARG A 98 13.38 10.85 6.30
C ARG A 98 13.90 12.10 7.01
N TYR A 99 13.95 12.09 8.34
CA TYR A 99 14.39 13.23 9.16
C TYR A 99 15.73 12.99 9.87
N ARG A 100 16.52 12.00 9.43
CA ARG A 100 17.87 11.77 9.99
C ARG A 100 18.72 13.04 9.88
N GLY A 101 19.34 13.43 11.00
CA GLY A 101 20.19 14.62 11.09
C GLY A 101 19.45 15.94 11.36
N VAL A 102 18.12 15.94 11.39
CA VAL A 102 17.31 17.13 11.73
C VAL A 102 17.01 17.16 13.23
N SER A 103 16.98 18.35 13.84
CA SER A 103 16.62 18.48 15.26
C SER A 103 15.20 17.96 15.53
N PRO A 104 14.93 17.34 16.71
CA PRO A 104 13.63 16.72 16.99
C PRO A 104 12.44 17.67 16.84
N LEU A 105 12.59 18.94 17.19
CA LEU A 105 11.53 19.95 17.05
C LEU A 105 11.23 20.26 15.58
N ARG A 106 12.25 20.36 14.74
CA ARG A 106 12.07 20.59 13.30
C ARG A 106 11.48 19.37 12.62
N ALA A 107 11.89 18.16 12.99
CA ALA A 107 11.30 16.93 12.47
C ALA A 107 9.80 16.82 12.77
N ARG A 108 9.38 17.20 14.00
CA ARG A 108 7.95 17.29 14.38
C ARG A 108 7.18 18.31 13.55
N LEU A 109 7.76 19.50 13.33
CA LEU A 109 7.14 20.54 12.53
C LEU A 109 7.03 20.15 11.05
N HIS A 110 8.06 19.50 10.50
CA HIS A 110 8.02 18.96 9.14
C HIS A 110 6.92 17.91 8.99
N TYR A 111 6.82 16.99 9.96
CA TYR A 111 5.74 16.00 9.97
C TYR A 111 4.36 16.64 10.03
N ALA A 112 4.15 17.62 10.93
CA ALA A 112 2.86 18.30 11.09
C ALA A 112 2.37 19.03 9.83
N ARG A 113 3.29 19.39 8.91
CA ARG A 113 2.98 20.05 7.62
C ARG A 113 2.73 19.07 6.47
N THR A 114 2.84 17.76 6.70
CA THR A 114 2.53 16.76 5.67
C THR A 114 1.02 16.64 5.46
N ALA A 115 0.59 16.34 4.23
CA ALA A 115 -0.83 16.19 3.89
C ALA A 115 -1.55 15.19 4.81
N VAL A 116 -0.89 14.09 5.16
CA VAL A 116 -1.47 13.04 6.02
C VAL A 116 -1.62 13.50 7.48
N ALA A 117 -0.67 14.30 7.99
CA ALA A 117 -0.79 14.90 9.33
C ALA A 117 -1.86 16.00 9.38
N ILE A 118 -2.04 16.75 8.28
CA ILE A 118 -3.12 17.74 8.16
C ILE A 118 -4.49 17.06 8.20
N VAL A 119 -4.66 15.92 7.53
CA VAL A 119 -5.90 15.11 7.61
C VAL A 119 -6.17 14.66 9.05
N ASP A 120 -5.15 14.17 9.76
CA ASP A 120 -5.28 13.80 11.17
C ASP A 120 -5.66 15.00 12.06
N LEU A 121 -5.14 16.19 11.76
CA LEU A 121 -5.48 17.43 12.45
C LEU A 121 -6.94 17.84 12.20
N ILE A 122 -7.39 17.81 10.94
CA ILE A 122 -8.76 18.15 10.54
C ILE A 122 -9.80 17.25 11.24
N ALA A 123 -9.47 15.98 11.49
CA ALA A 123 -10.37 15.05 12.15
C ALA A 123 -10.72 15.42 13.61
N TRP A 124 -9.85 16.17 14.28
CA TRP A 124 -10.04 16.68 15.65
C TRP A 124 -10.41 18.18 15.64
N LEU A 125 -9.92 18.97 14.68
CA LEU A 125 -10.08 20.43 14.64
C LEU A 125 -11.49 20.97 14.94
N PRO A 126 -12.60 20.39 14.45
CA PRO A 126 -13.96 20.87 14.75
C PRO A 126 -14.25 21.00 16.25
N PHE A 127 -13.75 20.07 17.06
CA PHE A 127 -13.91 20.13 18.51
C PHE A 127 -13.10 21.27 19.12
N VAL A 128 -11.86 21.49 18.66
CA VAL A 128 -11.02 22.60 19.12
C VAL A 128 -11.70 23.93 18.82
N VAL A 129 -12.23 24.06 17.59
CA VAL A 129 -12.93 25.27 17.15
C VAL A 129 -14.20 25.49 17.97
N SER A 130 -15.01 24.45 18.19
CA SER A 130 -16.20 24.56 19.04
C SER A 130 -15.85 24.96 20.47
N ALA A 131 -14.80 24.37 21.06
CA ALA A 131 -14.38 24.65 22.43
C ALA A 131 -13.79 26.06 22.60
N LEU A 132 -13.04 26.58 21.62
CA LEU A 132 -12.40 27.89 21.70
C LEU A 132 -13.32 29.05 21.31
N PHE A 133 -14.18 28.85 20.31
CA PHE A 133 -14.99 29.92 19.72
C PHE A 133 -16.49 29.79 20.03
N GLY A 134 -16.91 28.76 20.78
CA GLY A 134 -18.31 28.55 21.16
C GLY A 134 -19.24 28.25 19.98
N VAL A 135 -18.70 27.79 18.84
CA VAL A 135 -19.50 27.47 17.65
C VAL A 135 -20.34 26.22 17.91
N ASN A 136 -21.62 26.27 17.51
CA ASN A 136 -22.53 25.15 17.60
C ASN A 136 -21.97 23.90 16.91
N LEU A 137 -21.89 22.80 17.65
CA LEU A 137 -21.41 21.50 17.16
C LEU A 137 -22.20 20.99 15.96
N VAL A 138 -23.48 21.36 15.85
CA VAL A 138 -24.35 21.00 14.72
C VAL A 138 -23.85 21.63 13.41
N THR A 139 -23.43 22.90 13.43
CA THR A 139 -22.84 23.58 12.26
C THR A 139 -21.52 22.93 11.85
N LEU A 140 -20.81 22.35 12.82
CA LEU A 140 -19.54 21.66 12.59
C LEU A 140 -19.70 20.16 12.29
N ALA A 141 -20.93 19.63 12.30
CA ALA A 141 -21.20 18.21 12.13
C ALA A 141 -20.70 17.69 10.77
N ILE A 142 -20.76 18.51 9.72
CA ILE A 142 -20.25 18.13 8.39
C ILE A 142 -18.74 17.86 8.39
N PHE A 143 -17.97 18.56 9.24
CA PHE A 143 -16.54 18.32 9.37
C PHE A 143 -16.23 16.99 10.06
N ARG A 144 -17.19 16.38 10.77
CA ARG A 144 -17.02 15.03 11.34
C ARG A 144 -16.94 13.98 10.24
N LEU A 145 -17.64 14.16 9.11
CA LEU A 145 -17.54 13.26 7.97
C LEU A 145 -16.15 13.29 7.31
N LEU A 146 -15.40 14.39 7.45
CA LEU A 146 -14.02 14.46 6.97
C LEU A 146 -13.09 13.47 7.68
N ARG A 147 -13.48 12.91 8.84
CA ARG A 147 -12.76 11.81 9.49
C ARG A 147 -12.62 10.59 8.57
N PHE A 148 -13.55 10.39 7.63
CA PHE A 148 -13.44 9.36 6.59
C PHE A 148 -12.15 9.48 5.77
N ILE A 149 -11.66 10.71 5.54
CA ILE A 149 -10.42 10.96 4.80
C ILE A 149 -9.21 10.32 5.52
N LYS A 150 -9.27 10.07 6.84
CA LYS A 150 -8.21 9.33 7.55
C LYS A 150 -7.98 7.93 6.98
N LEU A 151 -8.98 7.31 6.33
CA LEU A 151 -8.82 6.01 5.66
C LEU A 151 -7.78 6.03 4.55
N VAL A 152 -7.49 7.19 3.96
CA VAL A 152 -6.42 7.37 2.98
C VAL A 152 -5.09 6.85 3.51
N ARG A 153 -4.79 7.08 4.81
CA ARG A 153 -3.54 6.60 5.43
C ARG A 153 -3.46 5.08 5.46
N TYR A 154 -4.58 4.42 5.69
CA TYR A 154 -4.66 2.99 5.94
C TYR A 154 -4.87 2.15 4.66
N SER A 155 -5.01 2.82 3.51
CA SER A 155 -5.17 2.17 2.22
C SER A 155 -3.97 2.50 1.32
N PRO A 156 -3.06 1.54 1.10
CA PRO A 156 -1.96 1.71 0.15
C PRO A 156 -2.43 2.12 -1.26
N GLY A 157 -3.61 1.64 -1.69
CA GLY A 157 -4.21 2.00 -2.97
C GLY A 157 -4.65 3.46 -3.02
N MET A 158 -5.23 3.98 -1.94
CA MET A 158 -5.62 5.39 -1.85
C MET A 158 -4.41 6.32 -1.79
N GLN A 159 -3.32 5.91 -1.14
CA GLN A 159 -2.05 6.63 -1.18
C GLN A 159 -1.48 6.69 -2.60
N SER A 160 -1.55 5.59 -3.36
CA SER A 160 -1.16 5.58 -4.78
C SER A 160 -2.03 6.51 -5.62
N LEU A 161 -3.34 6.57 -5.37
CA LEU A 161 -4.20 7.52 -6.05
C LEU A 161 -3.82 8.98 -5.78
N LEU A 162 -3.50 9.33 -4.52
CA LEU A 162 -3.01 10.67 -4.19
C LEU A 162 -1.66 10.99 -4.85
N GLU A 163 -0.77 10.01 -4.92
CA GLU A 163 0.51 10.16 -5.62
C GLU A 163 0.29 10.45 -7.11
N VAL A 164 -0.63 9.74 -7.76
CA VAL A 164 -1.03 10.00 -9.15
C VAL A 164 -1.59 11.41 -9.32
N LEU A 165 -2.54 11.83 -8.47
CA LEU A 165 -3.12 13.16 -8.55
C LEU A 165 -2.09 14.27 -8.34
N HIS A 166 -1.13 14.08 -7.43
CA HIS A 166 -0.07 15.05 -7.21
C HIS A 166 0.90 15.10 -8.40
N ARG A 167 1.31 13.93 -8.91
CA ARG A 167 2.21 13.79 -10.04
C ARG A 167 1.63 14.37 -11.33
N GLU A 168 0.35 14.11 -11.59
CA GLU A 168 -0.36 14.58 -12.79
C GLU A 168 -1.10 15.91 -12.56
N SER A 169 -0.84 16.60 -11.45
CA SER A 169 -1.57 17.82 -11.08
C SER A 169 -1.54 18.89 -12.17
N GLN A 170 -0.42 19.04 -12.88
CA GLN A 170 -0.30 19.96 -14.01
C GLN A 170 -1.19 19.55 -15.20
N SER A 171 -1.19 18.27 -15.56
CA SER A 171 -2.02 17.70 -16.64
C SER A 171 -3.51 17.81 -16.30
N LEU A 172 -3.88 17.50 -15.05
CA LEU A 172 -5.24 17.62 -14.54
C LEU A 172 -5.70 19.08 -14.47
N MET A 173 -4.81 20.02 -14.11
CA MET A 173 -5.10 21.44 -14.14
C MET A 173 -5.38 21.93 -15.55
N ALA A 174 -4.61 21.46 -16.55
CA ALA A 174 -4.88 21.76 -17.95
C ALA A 174 -6.24 21.21 -18.40
N CYS A 175 -6.60 19.98 -18.00
CA CYS A 175 -7.93 19.40 -18.26
C CYS A 175 -9.04 20.22 -17.61
N PHE A 176 -8.85 20.68 -16.37
CA PHE A 176 -9.81 21.53 -15.66
C PHE A 176 -10.05 22.86 -16.40
N TRP A 177 -8.99 23.53 -16.85
CA TRP A 177 -9.13 24.76 -17.63
C TRP A 177 -9.83 24.54 -18.96
N LEU A 178 -9.49 23.45 -19.66
CA LEU A 178 -10.12 23.08 -20.92
C LEU A 178 -11.61 22.76 -20.73
N LEU A 179 -11.97 22.01 -19.69
CA LEU A 179 -13.37 21.70 -19.33
C LEU A 179 -14.14 22.97 -18.98
N SER A 180 -13.55 23.86 -18.19
CA SER A 180 -14.17 25.14 -17.81
C SER A 180 -14.42 26.02 -19.04
N ALA A 181 -13.48 26.06 -19.99
CA ALA A 181 -13.67 26.76 -21.26
C ALA A 181 -14.80 26.16 -22.10
N ALA A 182 -14.87 24.82 -22.20
CA ALA A 182 -15.95 24.13 -22.92
C ALA A 182 -17.33 24.44 -22.31
N VAL A 183 -17.44 24.42 -20.97
CA VAL A 183 -18.67 24.79 -20.25
C VAL A 183 -19.06 26.25 -20.55
N LEU A 184 -18.10 27.18 -20.51
CA LEU A 184 -18.37 28.60 -20.77
C LEU A 184 -18.83 28.84 -22.21
N ILE A 185 -18.19 28.19 -23.19
CA ILE A 185 -18.57 28.27 -24.61
C ILE A 185 -19.97 27.70 -24.84
N ALA A 186 -20.25 26.50 -24.31
CA ALA A 186 -21.55 25.86 -24.44
C ALA A 186 -22.67 26.68 -23.76
N ALA A 187 -22.42 27.21 -22.56
CA ALA A 187 -23.35 28.06 -21.83
C ALA A 187 -23.65 29.36 -22.60
N SER A 188 -22.62 29.99 -23.15
CA SER A 188 -22.77 31.22 -23.94
C SER A 188 -23.54 30.97 -25.23
N ALA A 189 -23.25 29.87 -25.93
CA ALA A 189 -23.98 29.49 -27.13
C ALA A 189 -25.46 29.21 -26.84
N MET A 190 -25.75 28.51 -25.74
CA MET A 190 -27.11 28.20 -25.33
C MET A 190 -27.89 29.44 -24.86
N TYR A 191 -27.24 30.35 -24.13
CA TYR A 191 -27.79 31.66 -23.76
C TYR A 191 -28.20 32.45 -25.00
N VAL A 192 -27.33 32.52 -26.03
CA VAL A 192 -27.63 33.23 -27.27
C VAL A 192 -28.77 32.57 -28.04
N ALA A 193 -28.83 31.23 -28.06
CA ALA A 193 -29.85 30.50 -28.82
C ALA A 193 -31.22 30.51 -28.14
N GLU A 194 -31.28 30.33 -26.82
CA GLU A 194 -32.53 30.07 -26.10
C GLU A 194 -32.75 30.96 -24.87
N GLY A 195 -31.85 31.90 -24.56
CA GLY A 195 -31.98 32.76 -23.37
C GLY A 195 -33.23 33.63 -23.36
N HIS A 196 -33.71 34.05 -24.54
CA HIS A 196 -34.99 34.77 -24.67
C HIS A 196 -36.22 33.85 -24.61
N ILE A 197 -36.05 32.56 -24.89
CA ILE A 197 -37.12 31.55 -24.93
C ILE A 197 -37.34 30.97 -23.53
N GLN A 198 -36.24 30.75 -22.80
CA GLN A 198 -36.23 30.19 -21.44
C GLN A 198 -35.51 31.15 -20.47
N PRO A 199 -36.05 32.36 -20.23
CA PRO A 199 -35.37 33.38 -19.42
C PRO A 199 -35.15 32.96 -17.95
N GLU A 200 -35.99 32.09 -17.39
CA GLU A 200 -35.85 31.63 -16.00
C GLU A 200 -34.61 30.74 -15.78
N HIS A 201 -34.23 29.95 -16.78
CA HIS A 201 -33.14 28.96 -16.67
C HIS A 201 -31.90 29.32 -17.49
N LEU A 202 -32.10 29.91 -18.67
CA LEU A 202 -31.07 30.24 -19.64
C LEU A 202 -30.94 31.76 -19.85
N GLY A 203 -31.59 32.59 -19.04
CA GLY A 203 -31.61 34.06 -19.21
C GLY A 203 -30.32 34.78 -18.85
N SER A 204 -29.27 34.07 -18.43
CA SER A 204 -27.92 34.62 -18.27
C SER A 204 -26.87 33.54 -18.51
N ILE A 205 -25.64 33.93 -18.86
CA ILE A 205 -24.54 32.97 -19.04
C ILE A 205 -24.30 32.12 -17.78
N PRO A 206 -24.22 32.70 -16.55
CA PRO A 206 -24.06 31.89 -15.34
C PRO A 206 -25.23 30.91 -15.09
N ALA A 207 -26.47 31.28 -15.41
CA ALA A 207 -27.60 30.37 -15.31
C ALA A 207 -27.48 29.22 -16.32
N ALA A 208 -27.10 29.53 -17.56
CA ALA A 208 -26.84 28.53 -18.61
C ALA A 208 -25.62 27.63 -18.32
N MET A 209 -24.68 28.06 -17.45
CA MET A 209 -23.55 27.22 -17.02
C MET A 209 -24.01 25.99 -16.25
N TRP A 210 -25.14 26.03 -15.53
CA TRP A 210 -25.69 24.84 -14.86
C TRP A 210 -26.05 23.75 -15.88
N TRP A 211 -26.81 24.12 -16.92
CA TRP A 211 -27.14 23.22 -18.03
C TRP A 211 -25.89 22.72 -18.76
N ALA A 212 -24.96 23.62 -19.08
CA ALA A 212 -23.74 23.26 -19.79
C ALA A 212 -22.86 22.32 -18.96
N MET A 213 -22.73 22.56 -17.65
CA MET A 213 -21.99 21.68 -16.75
C MET A 213 -22.63 20.30 -16.66
N ALA A 214 -23.95 20.22 -16.45
CA ALA A 214 -24.67 18.94 -16.42
C ALA A 214 -24.54 18.15 -17.73
N THR A 215 -24.49 18.85 -18.88
CA THR A 215 -24.35 18.22 -20.20
C THR A 215 -22.91 17.79 -20.49
N VAL A 216 -21.93 18.66 -20.27
CA VAL A 216 -20.49 18.37 -20.49
C VAL A 216 -20.00 17.26 -19.56
N THR A 217 -20.50 17.21 -18.32
CA THR A 217 -20.16 16.16 -17.34
C THR A 217 -20.96 14.87 -17.53
N THR A 218 -21.78 14.77 -18.60
CA THR A 218 -22.62 13.60 -18.91
C THR A 218 -23.63 13.21 -17.82
N VAL A 219 -23.97 14.13 -16.91
CA VAL A 219 -24.95 13.90 -15.84
C VAL A 219 -26.37 14.01 -16.37
N GLY A 220 -26.69 15.12 -17.05
CA GLY A 220 -27.97 15.32 -17.73
C GLY A 220 -29.20 15.14 -16.84
N TYR A 221 -29.36 15.95 -15.78
CA TYR A 221 -30.51 15.89 -14.87
C TYR A 221 -31.88 15.98 -15.58
N GLY A 222 -31.93 16.65 -16.74
CA GLY A 222 -33.15 16.77 -17.55
C GLY A 222 -34.12 17.85 -17.07
N ASP A 223 -33.69 18.69 -16.13
CA ASP A 223 -34.41 19.84 -15.60
C ASP A 223 -34.50 21.00 -16.61
N VAL A 224 -33.47 21.17 -17.46
CA VAL A 224 -33.42 22.17 -18.54
C VAL A 224 -32.96 21.49 -19.83
N TYR A 225 -33.66 21.72 -20.93
CA TYR A 225 -33.33 21.15 -22.24
C TYR A 225 -33.70 22.10 -23.39
N PRO A 226 -33.01 22.02 -24.55
CA PRO A 226 -33.29 22.91 -25.66
C PRO A 226 -34.65 22.64 -26.31
N LEU A 227 -35.41 23.70 -26.54
CA LEU A 227 -36.72 23.67 -27.19
C LEU A 227 -36.60 23.88 -28.71
N THR A 228 -35.55 24.57 -29.16
CA THR A 228 -35.33 24.94 -30.57
C THR A 228 -34.45 23.95 -31.31
N VAL A 229 -34.52 23.96 -32.64
CA VAL A 229 -33.61 23.17 -33.49
C VAL A 229 -32.15 23.61 -33.29
N ALA A 230 -31.90 24.92 -33.22
CA ALA A 230 -30.56 25.46 -32.99
C ALA A 230 -29.99 25.02 -31.63
N GLY A 231 -30.79 25.14 -30.56
CA GLY A 231 -30.40 24.65 -29.23
C GLY A 231 -30.15 23.14 -29.22
N ARG A 232 -30.94 22.34 -29.92
CA ARG A 232 -30.71 20.88 -30.03
C ARG A 232 -29.40 20.55 -30.75
N ILE A 233 -29.03 21.31 -31.78
CA ILE A 233 -27.73 21.17 -32.46
C ILE A 233 -26.58 21.52 -31.49
N ILE A 234 -26.70 22.64 -30.77
CA ILE A 234 -25.71 23.07 -29.77
C ILE A 234 -25.56 22.02 -28.67
N ALA A 235 -26.68 21.50 -28.15
CA ALA A 235 -26.67 20.44 -27.15
C ALA A 235 -26.01 19.16 -27.67
N SER A 236 -26.31 18.76 -28.91
CA SER A 236 -25.68 17.59 -29.55
C SER A 236 -24.16 17.73 -29.65
N LEU A 237 -23.68 18.89 -30.10
CA LEU A 237 -22.24 19.17 -30.15
C LEU A 237 -21.60 19.22 -28.76
N THR A 238 -22.32 19.78 -27.78
CA THR A 238 -21.89 19.85 -26.38
C THR A 238 -21.75 18.47 -25.77
N MET A 239 -22.69 17.55 -26.03
CA MET A 239 -22.64 16.16 -25.56
C MET A 239 -21.40 15.42 -26.10
N VAL A 240 -21.13 15.53 -27.41
CA VAL A 240 -19.94 14.91 -28.03
C VAL A 240 -18.65 15.49 -27.43
N THR A 241 -18.60 16.82 -27.26
CA THR A 241 -17.46 17.50 -26.66
C THR A 241 -17.25 17.04 -25.22
N GLY A 242 -18.31 16.90 -24.42
CA GLY A 242 -18.24 16.41 -23.04
C GLY A 242 -17.59 15.04 -22.91
N ILE A 243 -17.98 14.08 -23.76
CA ILE A 243 -17.40 12.72 -23.77
C ILE A 243 -15.89 12.77 -24.05
N VAL A 244 -15.47 13.48 -25.09
CA VAL A 244 -14.04 13.63 -25.44
C VAL A 244 -13.26 14.26 -24.29
N MET A 245 -13.86 15.26 -23.64
CA MET A 245 -13.23 16.03 -22.58
C MET A 245 -13.07 15.26 -21.27
N ILE A 246 -14.02 14.40 -20.90
CA ILE A 246 -13.90 13.53 -19.73
C ILE A 246 -12.91 12.38 -19.98
N ALA A 247 -12.78 11.91 -21.22
CA ALA A 247 -11.86 10.82 -21.55
C ALA A 247 -10.39 11.18 -21.25
N LEU A 248 -9.99 12.45 -21.39
CA LEU A 248 -8.62 12.91 -21.10
C LEU A 248 -8.18 12.69 -19.63
N PRO A 249 -8.82 13.30 -18.61
CA PRO A 249 -8.41 13.13 -17.22
C PRO A 249 -8.53 11.68 -16.76
N VAL A 250 -9.55 10.94 -17.23
CA VAL A 250 -9.69 9.51 -16.92
C VAL A 250 -8.51 8.72 -17.49
N GLY A 251 -8.13 8.97 -18.75
CA GLY A 251 -6.98 8.34 -19.39
C GLY A 251 -5.65 8.66 -18.70
N ILE A 252 -5.42 9.92 -18.34
CA ILE A 252 -4.21 10.37 -17.61
C ILE A 252 -4.09 9.68 -16.26
N ILE A 253 -5.19 9.63 -15.48
CA ILE A 253 -5.19 8.97 -14.17
C ILE A 253 -4.96 7.48 -14.34
N ALA A 254 -5.62 6.83 -15.31
CA ALA A 254 -5.49 5.40 -15.53
C ALA A 254 -4.05 4.99 -15.89
N THR A 255 -3.41 5.69 -16.84
CA THR A 255 -2.03 5.38 -17.25
C THR A 255 -1.04 5.65 -16.12
N SER A 256 -1.18 6.78 -15.42
CA SER A 256 -0.27 7.14 -14.32
C SER A 256 -0.45 6.21 -13.10
N PHE A 257 -1.68 5.74 -12.84
CA PHE A 257 -1.94 4.75 -11.79
C PHE A 257 -1.27 3.40 -12.09
N VAL A 258 -1.34 2.92 -13.33
CA VAL A 258 -0.61 1.73 -13.77
C VAL A 258 0.91 1.92 -13.59
N ASP A 259 1.44 3.09 -13.93
CA ASP A 259 2.86 3.40 -13.73
C ASP A 259 3.28 3.40 -12.26
N VAL A 260 2.44 3.94 -11.36
CA VAL A 260 2.71 3.96 -9.91
C VAL A 260 2.72 2.54 -9.34
N ILE A 261 1.78 1.68 -9.75
CA ILE A 261 1.76 0.27 -9.34
C ILE A 261 3.02 -0.44 -9.83
N LYS A 262 3.35 -0.32 -11.12
CA LYS A 262 4.55 -0.95 -11.71
C LYS A 262 5.84 -0.49 -11.02
N ARG A 263 5.95 0.79 -10.65
CA ARG A 263 7.11 1.32 -9.91
C ARG A 263 7.19 0.75 -8.49
N ARG A 264 6.06 0.60 -7.80
CA ARG A 264 6.02 -0.05 -6.49
C ARG A 264 6.46 -1.50 -6.57
N ASP A 265 5.94 -2.24 -7.54
CA ASP A 265 6.36 -3.62 -7.80
C ASP A 265 7.85 -3.68 -8.11
N PHE A 266 8.38 -2.72 -8.87
CA PHE A 266 9.81 -2.61 -9.14
C PHE A 266 10.65 -2.43 -7.88
N VAL A 267 10.31 -1.46 -7.02
CA VAL A 267 11.08 -1.18 -5.80
C VAL A 267 11.04 -2.35 -4.82
N ILE A 268 9.88 -2.99 -4.67
CA ILE A 268 9.71 -4.16 -3.81
C ILE A 268 10.56 -5.32 -4.34
N THR A 269 10.45 -5.63 -5.63
CA THR A 269 11.20 -6.72 -6.28
C THR A 269 12.70 -6.46 -6.28
N TRP A 270 13.16 -5.23 -6.55
CA TRP A 270 14.58 -4.86 -6.51
C TRP A 270 15.18 -5.06 -5.11
N GLY A 271 14.48 -4.60 -4.06
CA GLY A 271 14.88 -4.81 -2.68
C GLY A 271 14.88 -6.28 -2.25
N MET A 272 14.03 -7.11 -2.85
CA MET A 272 14.00 -8.56 -2.65
C MET A 272 15.15 -9.27 -3.38
N VAL A 273 15.44 -8.88 -4.64
CA VAL A 273 16.54 -9.46 -5.44
C VAL A 273 17.88 -9.22 -4.77
N ALA A 274 18.12 -8.01 -4.26
CA ALA A 274 19.36 -7.66 -3.57
C ALA A 274 19.59 -8.46 -2.27
N ARG A 275 18.56 -9.12 -1.70
CA ARG A 275 18.68 -9.95 -0.50
C ARG A 275 19.05 -11.40 -0.82
N VAL A 276 18.81 -11.86 -2.05
CA VAL A 276 19.14 -13.23 -2.44
C VAL A 276 20.65 -13.29 -2.73
N PRO A 277 21.43 -14.08 -1.98
CA PRO A 277 22.88 -14.15 -2.13
C PRO A 277 23.33 -14.50 -3.55
N LEU A 278 22.50 -15.24 -4.30
CA LEU A 278 22.74 -15.60 -5.70
C LEU A 278 22.99 -14.37 -6.59
N PHE A 279 22.33 -13.25 -6.32
CA PHE A 279 22.37 -12.03 -7.13
C PHE A 279 23.27 -10.92 -6.53
N ALA A 280 23.98 -11.21 -5.43
CA ALA A 280 24.74 -10.20 -4.69
C ALA A 280 25.86 -9.53 -5.50
N ASP A 281 26.42 -10.22 -6.50
CA ASP A 281 27.54 -9.72 -7.32
C ASP A 281 27.09 -8.99 -8.59
N LEU A 282 25.78 -8.80 -8.78
CA LEU A 282 25.27 -8.03 -9.90
C LEU A 282 25.35 -6.54 -9.60
N ASP A 283 25.81 -5.79 -10.59
CA ASP A 283 25.73 -4.34 -10.58
C ASP A 283 24.28 -3.86 -10.79
N ALA A 284 24.04 -2.56 -10.66
CA ALA A 284 22.70 -2.00 -10.79
C ALA A 284 22.05 -2.29 -12.16
N ALA A 285 22.86 -2.42 -13.22
CA ALA A 285 22.40 -2.77 -14.56
C ALA A 285 21.94 -4.23 -14.63
N GLY A 286 22.76 -5.17 -14.15
CA GLY A 286 22.42 -6.59 -14.10
C GLY A 286 21.20 -6.89 -13.24
N ILE A 287 21.06 -6.23 -12.08
CA ILE A 287 19.85 -6.36 -11.24
C ILE A 287 18.62 -5.84 -11.98
N GLY A 288 18.74 -4.72 -12.69
CA GLY A 288 17.65 -4.15 -13.49
C GLY A 288 17.19 -5.05 -14.64
N GLU A 289 18.09 -5.83 -15.23
CA GLU A 289 17.78 -6.83 -16.25
C GLU A 289 17.06 -8.05 -15.66
N ILE A 290 17.61 -8.65 -14.59
CA ILE A 290 17.00 -9.81 -13.93
C ILE A 290 15.63 -9.47 -13.35
N HIS A 291 15.49 -8.26 -12.79
CA HIS A 291 14.20 -7.78 -12.28
C HIS A 291 13.07 -7.95 -13.31
N LYS A 292 13.32 -7.63 -14.59
CA LYS A 292 12.29 -7.71 -15.65
C LYS A 292 11.82 -9.13 -15.93
N MET A 293 12.59 -10.13 -15.50
CA MET A 293 12.31 -11.55 -15.66
C MET A 293 11.67 -12.17 -14.41
N LEU A 294 11.74 -11.46 -13.28
CA LEU A 294 11.20 -11.91 -12.01
C LEU A 294 9.79 -11.38 -11.81
N SER A 295 8.92 -12.24 -11.29
CA SER A 295 7.57 -11.88 -10.86
C SER A 295 7.44 -12.08 -9.36
N ALA A 296 6.96 -11.06 -8.64
CA ALA A 296 6.68 -11.19 -7.21
C ALA A 296 5.42 -12.04 -6.98
N HIS A 297 5.49 -13.00 -6.06
CA HIS A 297 4.37 -13.85 -5.65
C HIS A 297 4.27 -13.84 -4.13
N THR A 298 3.06 -13.62 -3.59
CA THR A 298 2.81 -13.67 -2.14
C THR A 298 1.98 -14.90 -1.82
N ALA A 299 2.44 -15.71 -0.88
CA ALA A 299 1.71 -16.89 -0.40
C ALA A 299 1.30 -16.71 1.07
N GLN A 300 0.10 -17.11 1.41
CA GLN A 300 -0.43 -17.11 2.79
C GLN A 300 0.00 -18.38 3.55
N PRO A 301 0.07 -18.36 4.89
CA PRO A 301 0.36 -19.56 5.67
C PRO A 301 -0.58 -20.72 5.32
N GLY A 302 -0.02 -21.89 5.04
CA GLY A 302 -0.72 -23.11 4.63
C GLY A 302 -0.99 -23.24 3.12
N GLU A 303 -0.79 -22.18 2.34
CA GLU A 303 -0.97 -22.19 0.89
C GLU A 303 0.06 -23.07 0.20
N VAL A 304 -0.38 -23.90 -0.75
CA VAL A 304 0.50 -24.78 -1.53
C VAL A 304 1.02 -24.00 -2.74
N ILE A 305 2.34 -23.80 -2.79
CA ILE A 305 3.01 -23.02 -3.84
C ILE A 305 3.30 -23.89 -5.07
N ALA A 306 3.67 -25.15 -4.85
CA ALA A 306 3.90 -26.13 -5.91
C ALA A 306 3.58 -27.54 -5.40
N ARG A 307 2.96 -28.40 -6.20
CA ARG A 307 2.68 -29.79 -5.79
C ARG A 307 3.64 -30.76 -6.44
N ARG A 308 4.01 -31.80 -5.70
CA ARG A 308 4.78 -32.94 -6.22
C ARG A 308 4.11 -33.52 -7.48
N GLY A 309 4.94 -33.82 -8.48
CA GLY A 309 4.50 -34.42 -9.75
C GLY A 309 3.94 -33.43 -10.79
N GLU A 310 3.65 -32.18 -10.42
CA GLU A 310 3.26 -31.15 -11.38
C GLU A 310 4.41 -30.80 -12.32
N VAL A 311 4.08 -30.32 -13.52
CA VAL A 311 5.08 -29.85 -14.47
C VAL A 311 5.70 -28.55 -13.95
N ALA A 312 7.02 -28.53 -13.79
CA ALA A 312 7.71 -27.34 -13.34
C ALA A 312 7.88 -26.34 -14.50
N ARG A 313 7.38 -25.12 -14.31
CA ARG A 313 7.51 -24.02 -15.27
C ARG A 313 8.31 -22.84 -14.72
N SER A 314 8.62 -22.88 -13.43
CA SER A 314 9.23 -21.77 -12.71
C SER A 314 10.02 -22.27 -11.51
N MET A 315 10.97 -21.47 -11.03
CA MET A 315 11.60 -21.63 -9.72
C MET A 315 11.30 -20.40 -8.86
N TYR A 316 11.49 -20.53 -7.54
CA TYR A 316 11.12 -19.51 -6.57
C TYR A 316 12.29 -19.18 -5.65
N PHE A 317 12.56 -17.89 -5.45
CA PHE A 317 13.46 -17.38 -4.41
C PHE A 317 12.65 -16.82 -3.25
N ILE A 318 13.04 -17.13 -2.02
CA ILE A 318 12.36 -16.70 -0.80
C ILE A 318 12.97 -15.37 -0.36
N ALA A 319 12.24 -14.28 -0.59
CA ALA A 319 12.69 -12.96 -0.19
C ALA A 319 12.30 -12.61 1.25
N SER A 320 11.22 -13.21 1.77
CA SER A 320 10.83 -13.15 3.18
C SER A 320 9.84 -14.27 3.49
N GLY A 321 9.82 -14.72 4.75
CA GLY A 321 8.98 -15.82 5.21
C GLY A 321 9.67 -17.18 5.12
N GLU A 322 8.90 -18.23 5.36
CA GLU A 322 9.39 -19.61 5.48
C GLU A 322 8.50 -20.55 4.68
N VAL A 323 9.11 -21.41 3.87
CA VAL A 323 8.44 -22.41 3.02
C VAL A 323 8.84 -23.79 3.49
N GLU A 324 7.87 -24.65 3.70
CA GLU A 324 8.04 -26.06 4.03
C GLU A 324 8.01 -26.90 2.74
N LEU A 325 9.05 -27.69 2.51
CA LEU A 325 9.18 -28.65 1.41
C LEU A 325 9.00 -30.07 1.92
N GLU A 326 8.04 -30.78 1.35
CA GLU A 326 7.79 -32.20 1.64
C GLU A 326 8.47 -33.08 0.58
N LEU A 327 9.64 -33.60 0.95
CA LEU A 327 10.48 -34.51 0.16
C LEU A 327 10.31 -35.95 0.66
N ASP A 328 10.86 -36.92 -0.08
CA ASP A 328 10.78 -38.35 0.30
C ASP A 328 11.55 -38.68 1.59
N ASP A 329 12.54 -37.86 1.95
CA ASP A 329 13.40 -38.01 3.13
C ASP A 329 12.93 -37.19 4.35
N GLY A 330 11.86 -36.39 4.21
CA GLY A 330 11.25 -35.63 5.30
C GLY A 330 10.76 -34.23 4.92
N LEU A 331 10.40 -33.47 5.95
CA LEU A 331 9.98 -32.07 5.84
C LEU A 331 11.19 -31.15 6.04
N HIS A 332 11.42 -30.27 5.08
CA HIS A 332 12.54 -29.31 5.09
C HIS A 332 12.02 -27.89 5.09
N LEU A 333 12.50 -27.06 6.02
CA LEU A 333 12.10 -25.66 6.11
C LEU A 333 13.13 -24.77 5.42
N LEU A 334 12.65 -23.99 4.45
CA LEU A 334 13.43 -22.99 3.74
C LEU A 334 13.06 -21.58 4.19
N GLY A 335 14.06 -20.73 4.42
CA GLY A 335 13.91 -19.35 4.89
C GLY A 335 14.41 -18.30 3.90
N GLU A 336 14.48 -17.04 4.36
CA GLU A 336 14.91 -15.88 3.57
C GLU A 336 16.30 -16.08 2.93
N GLY A 337 16.42 -15.72 1.66
CA GLY A 337 17.63 -15.84 0.84
C GLY A 337 17.80 -17.20 0.15
N GLN A 338 17.04 -18.22 0.56
CA GLN A 338 17.04 -19.54 -0.07
C GLN A 338 16.07 -19.60 -1.27
N PHE A 339 16.17 -20.65 -2.08
CA PHE A 339 15.30 -20.87 -3.24
C PHE A 339 14.95 -22.35 -3.40
N PHE A 340 13.95 -22.63 -4.24
CA PHE A 340 13.52 -24.00 -4.56
C PHE A 340 12.93 -24.11 -5.96
N GLY A 341 12.90 -25.34 -6.46
CA GLY A 341 12.30 -25.69 -7.75
C GLY A 341 13.27 -25.66 -8.93
N GLU A 342 14.54 -25.35 -8.70
CA GLU A 342 15.64 -25.42 -9.67
C GLU A 342 15.89 -26.85 -10.16
N MET A 343 15.81 -27.87 -9.28
CA MET A 343 15.99 -29.27 -9.69
C MET A 343 15.01 -29.65 -10.81
N ALA A 344 13.78 -29.15 -10.71
CA ALA A 344 12.74 -29.45 -11.69
C ALA A 344 12.83 -28.63 -12.99
N LEU A 345 13.69 -27.61 -13.03
CA LEU A 345 14.00 -26.88 -14.27
C LEU A 345 15.27 -27.41 -14.93
N LEU A 346 16.22 -27.93 -14.15
CA LEU A 346 17.53 -28.37 -14.64
C LEU A 346 17.62 -29.87 -14.92
N HIS A 347 16.92 -30.72 -14.15
CA HIS A 347 17.10 -32.17 -14.18
C HIS A 347 15.85 -32.96 -14.54
N SER A 348 14.66 -32.48 -14.16
CA SER A 348 13.39 -33.21 -14.36
C SER A 348 12.25 -32.26 -14.61
N ALA A 349 11.49 -32.38 -15.70
CA ALA A 349 10.36 -31.48 -15.97
C ALA A 349 9.21 -31.53 -14.93
N ARG A 350 9.31 -32.34 -13.86
CA ARG A 350 8.30 -32.49 -12.81
C ARG A 350 8.83 -32.13 -11.42
N ARG A 351 7.97 -31.53 -10.60
CA ARG A 351 8.25 -31.17 -9.20
C ARG A 351 8.59 -32.40 -8.35
N ALA A 352 9.73 -32.38 -7.69
CA ALA A 352 10.18 -33.45 -6.79
C ALA A 352 9.42 -33.48 -5.45
N ALA A 353 9.00 -32.30 -4.96
CA ALA A 353 8.40 -32.10 -3.65
C ALA A 353 7.15 -31.23 -3.71
N THR A 354 6.32 -31.30 -2.67
CA THR A 354 5.25 -30.32 -2.44
C THR A 354 5.82 -29.19 -1.59
N ALA A 355 5.68 -27.95 -2.06
CA ALA A 355 6.09 -26.74 -1.36
C ALA A 355 4.86 -26.04 -0.76
N ARG A 356 4.89 -25.74 0.53
CA ARG A 356 3.82 -25.05 1.26
C ARG A 356 4.37 -23.88 2.05
N ALA A 357 3.69 -22.74 2.03
CA ALA A 357 4.07 -21.60 2.86
C ALA A 357 3.83 -21.93 4.36
N HIS A 358 4.87 -21.87 5.18
CA HIS A 358 4.76 -22.03 6.64
C HIS A 358 4.33 -20.72 7.30
N THR A 359 4.92 -19.61 6.85
CA THR A 359 4.51 -18.24 7.22
C THR A 359 4.00 -17.48 6.00
N ARG A 360 3.68 -16.19 6.11
CA ARG A 360 3.37 -15.38 4.94
C ARG A 360 4.66 -15.17 4.15
N CYS A 361 4.73 -15.71 2.95
CA CYS A 361 5.93 -15.68 2.13
C CYS A 361 5.83 -14.60 1.06
N MET A 362 6.94 -13.88 0.85
CA MET A 362 7.18 -13.07 -0.35
C MET A 362 8.23 -13.77 -1.19
N LEU A 363 7.81 -14.24 -2.35
CA LEU A 363 8.61 -15.05 -3.27
C LEU A 363 8.89 -14.27 -4.55
N LEU A 364 10.07 -14.49 -5.12
CA LEU A 364 10.41 -14.07 -6.48
C LEU A 364 10.34 -15.30 -7.37
N MET A 365 9.43 -15.29 -8.33
CA MET A 365 9.27 -16.36 -9.31
C MET A 365 10.08 -16.04 -10.57
N LEU A 366 10.85 -17.01 -11.05
CA LEU A 366 11.53 -16.96 -12.35
C LEU A 366 11.04 -18.10 -13.23
N GLU A 367 10.54 -17.78 -14.42
CA GLU A 367 10.08 -18.80 -15.38
C GLU A 367 11.25 -19.54 -16.05
N ALA A 368 10.99 -20.75 -16.55
CA ALA A 368 12.01 -21.61 -17.16
C ALA A 368 12.73 -20.96 -18.35
N ASP A 369 11.98 -20.33 -19.26
CA ASP A 369 12.52 -19.66 -20.44
C ASP A 369 13.40 -18.47 -20.04
N ALA A 370 12.95 -17.73 -19.03
CA ALA A 370 13.68 -16.61 -18.48
C ALA A 370 14.96 -17.05 -17.75
N LEU A 371 14.93 -18.18 -17.02
CA LEU A 371 16.11 -18.77 -16.39
C LEU A 371 17.18 -19.15 -17.42
N ALA A 372 16.78 -19.75 -18.54
CA ALA A 372 17.70 -20.10 -19.62
C ALA A 372 18.36 -18.85 -20.24
N ASP A 373 17.61 -17.75 -20.34
CA ASP A 373 18.12 -16.45 -20.75
C ASP A 373 19.11 -15.85 -19.73
N VAL A 374 18.80 -15.91 -18.43
CA VAL A 374 19.70 -15.45 -17.34
C VAL A 374 21.01 -16.21 -17.37
N ILE A 375 20.98 -17.55 -17.45
CA ILE A 375 22.18 -18.39 -17.46
C ILE A 375 23.07 -18.06 -18.68
N ARG A 376 22.45 -17.78 -19.83
CA ARG A 376 23.17 -17.44 -21.07
C ARG A 376 23.87 -16.08 -20.96
N ARG A 377 23.21 -15.08 -20.37
CA ARG A 377 23.77 -13.71 -20.21
C ARG A 377 24.73 -13.60 -19.04
N HIS A 378 24.50 -14.38 -17.98
CA HIS A 378 25.30 -14.40 -16.76
C HIS A 378 25.72 -15.83 -16.38
N PRO A 379 26.76 -16.39 -17.05
CA PRO A 379 27.20 -17.77 -16.82
C PRO A 379 27.59 -18.06 -15.36
N GLU A 380 28.09 -17.05 -14.64
CA GLU A 380 28.46 -17.18 -13.22
C GLU A 380 27.25 -17.49 -12.32
N ILE A 381 26.07 -16.94 -12.62
CA ILE A 381 24.84 -17.27 -11.91
C ILE A 381 24.47 -18.73 -12.20
N GLY A 382 24.54 -19.15 -13.46
CA GLY A 382 24.28 -20.54 -13.83
C GLY A 382 25.20 -21.52 -13.10
N LYS A 383 26.50 -21.22 -13.01
CA LYS A 383 27.45 -22.03 -12.23
C LYS A 383 27.06 -22.13 -10.75
N ARG A 384 26.60 -21.05 -10.13
CA ARG A 384 26.14 -21.05 -8.73
C ARG A 384 24.87 -21.88 -8.54
N ILE A 385 23.88 -21.72 -9.43
CA ILE A 385 22.66 -22.53 -9.39
C ILE A 385 23.03 -24.02 -9.53
N HIS A 386 23.91 -24.37 -10.48
CA HIS A 386 24.37 -25.74 -10.67
C HIS A 386 25.21 -26.27 -9.50
N ALA A 387 26.06 -25.44 -8.88
CA ALA A 387 26.85 -25.82 -7.71
C ALA A 387 25.91 -26.10 -6.51
N MET A 388 24.99 -25.18 -6.24
CA MET A 388 24.00 -25.32 -5.16
C MET A 388 23.02 -26.49 -5.39
N ALA A 389 22.83 -26.93 -6.64
CA ALA A 389 22.03 -28.11 -6.99
C ALA A 389 22.83 -29.43 -7.00
N ARG A 390 24.17 -29.36 -6.99
CA ARG A 390 25.07 -30.54 -7.02
C ARG A 390 25.67 -30.86 -5.67
N ASP A 391 25.87 -29.87 -4.83
CA ASP A 391 26.19 -30.09 -3.44
C ASP A 391 24.93 -30.64 -2.76
N ASP A 392 24.93 -31.93 -2.40
CA ASP A 392 24.13 -32.45 -1.27
C ASP A 392 24.46 -31.69 0.05
N GLU A 393 25.49 -30.83 0.01
CA GLU A 393 25.88 -29.80 0.98
C GLU A 393 25.61 -28.37 0.45
N GLY A 394 24.47 -28.09 -0.18
CA GLY A 394 24.02 -26.71 -0.39
C GLY A 394 23.98 -25.93 0.94
N PRO A 395 23.61 -24.63 0.98
CA PRO A 395 23.48 -23.88 2.24
C PRO A 395 22.41 -24.45 3.20
N HIS A 396 21.81 -25.58 2.84
CA HIS A 396 20.97 -26.43 3.64
C HIS A 396 21.88 -27.40 4.40
N PRO A 397 22.16 -27.16 5.70
CA PRO A 397 22.44 -28.29 6.55
C PRO A 397 21.17 -29.14 6.50
N VAL A 398 21.17 -30.16 5.66
CA VAL A 398 20.30 -31.32 5.84
C VAL A 398 20.71 -31.86 7.19
N ARG A 399 20.04 -31.39 8.25
CA ARG A 399 20.09 -32.05 9.55
C ARG A 399 19.46 -33.41 9.31
N ARG A 400 20.28 -34.39 8.91
CA ARG A 400 19.88 -35.78 8.94
C ARG A 400 19.35 -36.04 10.33
N SER A 401 18.09 -36.41 10.44
CA SER A 401 17.51 -36.97 11.66
C SER A 401 18.14 -38.33 12.05
N ALA A 402 19.29 -38.70 11.45
CA ALA A 402 19.99 -39.95 11.68
C ALA A 402 21.18 -39.83 12.66
N ASP A 403 21.62 -38.62 13.04
CA ASP A 403 22.75 -38.46 13.98
C ASP A 403 22.33 -38.45 15.47
N ILE A 404 21.15 -39.01 15.81
CA ILE A 404 20.71 -39.19 17.22
C ILE A 404 20.79 -40.66 17.66
N ALA A 405 21.43 -41.55 16.88
CA ALA A 405 21.47 -42.97 17.22
C ALA A 405 22.84 -43.58 17.54
N ASP A 406 23.95 -42.84 17.47
CA ASP A 406 25.29 -43.42 17.71
C ASP A 406 26.07 -42.83 18.91
N ASP A 407 25.57 -41.79 19.58
CA ASP A 407 26.19 -41.21 20.78
C ASP A 407 25.60 -41.72 22.13
N GLU A 408 24.66 -42.67 22.12
CA GLU A 408 24.12 -43.31 23.34
C GLU A 408 24.47 -44.79 23.53
N LEU A 409 25.44 -45.35 22.78
CA LEU A 409 25.87 -46.75 22.97
C LEU A 409 27.34 -46.95 23.38
N SER A 410 28.03 -45.88 23.80
CA SER A 410 29.43 -45.96 24.27
C SER A 410 29.64 -45.62 25.75
N VAL A 411 28.74 -46.07 26.64
CA VAL A 411 29.04 -46.25 28.07
C VAL A 411 28.43 -47.56 28.58
N GLY A 412 29.21 -48.65 28.62
CA GLY A 412 28.94 -49.78 29.54
C GLY A 412 29.67 -49.57 30.88
N PRO A 413 29.76 -50.56 31.79
CA PRO A 413 28.82 -51.63 32.18
C PRO A 413 28.51 -51.62 33.71
N GLY A 414 27.51 -52.38 34.15
CA GLY A 414 27.49 -53.00 35.50
C GLY A 414 26.60 -52.37 36.58
N GLY A 415 25.76 -53.20 37.20
CA GLY A 415 25.06 -52.86 38.45
C GLY A 415 23.87 -53.78 38.74
N ALA A 416 24.14 -54.99 39.23
CA ALA A 416 23.16 -55.91 39.81
C ALA A 416 22.73 -55.49 41.23
N ALA A 417 21.72 -56.21 41.76
CA ALA A 417 21.05 -56.12 43.08
C ALA A 417 19.81 -55.19 43.06
N THR A 418 18.58 -55.64 43.30
CA THR A 418 18.00 -56.84 43.94
C THR A 418 16.60 -57.08 43.40
#